data_AF-G3JD80-F1
#
_entry.id   AF-G3JD80-F1
#
_cell.length_a   1.000
_cell.length_b   1.000
_cell.length_c   1.000
_cell.angle_alpha   90.00
_cell.angle_beta   90.00
_cell.angle_gamma   90.00
#
_symmetry.space_group_name_H-M   'P 1'
#
loop_
_entity.id
_entity.type
_entity.pdbx_description
1 polymer ?
#
loop_
_entity_poly.entity_id
_entity_poly.type
_entity_poly.pdbx_seq_one_letter_code
_entity_poly.pdbx_strand_id
1 'polypeptide(L)'
;MESNNQPSDTSLPELVVDNSSTSNGERPTKRHSSVMEPYMLSPDSALLSKHTMANNTADHLSGQSTPTNPFNFQTQNIGQRRGHRYKHSSVSTQHQIFQEPPQRPPPVLPASLPIPTVKEAWKSMNKDQRLRLYWSLSHLAIAVFIFFRSEGSLSATALSHLVFFDAGSAAICVAVDVLGNFEVWRRSSIRHPFGLERAEVLAGFAMSIFLLFGGFDLVSHNLKHLLESVGHHEPHHEHSHEEVPAGSLDLASAAAIISTLASAYGLKNHARIAKAMRVSYLASLPSILSNPFHFLTLLFSTLVALLPLFSIELYTWLDRLICAIIALAMFGLGMRVAIAQGLMLLMSYGGTNGDAGVSSVIQDIQSESNITSIDEAQFWQVHYGLCMANLKISVQKGSDEVALSRLRNRITSLIQNRLGEGYGTGGNVRWEVSLQLNARGAS
;
A
#
# COMPACT_ATOMS: atom_id res chain seq x y z
N MET A 1 7.73 -61.23 26.70
CA MET A 1 6.35 -61.36 27.21
C MET A 1 5.48 -60.57 26.27
N GLU A 2 4.81 -61.29 25.38
CA GLU A 2 4.04 -60.83 24.22
C GLU A 2 2.69 -60.19 24.55
N SER A 3 2.30 -59.21 23.73
CA SER A 3 0.99 -59.06 23.05
C SER A 3 1.11 -57.82 22.15
N ASN A 4 1.06 -57.83 20.81
CA ASN A 4 0.14 -58.36 19.80
C ASN A 4 -1.31 -57.87 19.94
N ASN A 5 -1.69 -56.83 19.19
CA ASN A 5 -2.78 -56.88 18.20
C ASN A 5 -3.00 -55.53 17.46
N GLN A 6 -2.93 -55.60 16.13
CA GLN A 6 -3.69 -54.82 15.13
C GLN A 6 -4.75 -55.79 14.54
N PRO A 7 -5.60 -55.44 13.55
CA PRO A 7 -6.19 -54.16 13.10
C PRO A 7 -7.72 -54.29 12.86
N SER A 8 -8.41 -53.22 12.42
CA SER A 8 -9.59 -53.37 11.55
C SER A 8 -9.90 -52.09 10.77
N ASP A 9 -9.72 -52.19 9.46
CA ASP A 9 -10.24 -51.32 8.40
C ASP A 9 -11.77 -51.25 8.41
N THR A 10 -12.33 -50.07 8.11
CA THR A 10 -13.59 -49.96 7.36
C THR A 10 -13.57 -48.69 6.54
N SER A 11 -13.71 -48.88 5.22
CA SER A 11 -13.69 -47.89 4.16
C SER A 11 -15.10 -47.74 3.56
N LEU A 12 -15.34 -46.54 2.98
CA LEU A 12 -16.26 -46.22 1.86
C LEU A 12 -17.78 -46.07 2.15
N PRO A 13 -18.56 -45.28 1.34
CA PRO A 13 -18.37 -45.12 -0.10
C PRO A 13 -18.43 -43.73 -0.75
N GLU A 14 -17.74 -43.73 -1.88
CA GLU A 14 -17.63 -42.79 -2.98
C GLU A 14 -18.89 -42.81 -3.86
N LEU A 15 -19.36 -41.62 -4.25
CA LEU A 15 -20.60 -41.45 -5.01
C LEU A 15 -20.22 -41.29 -6.50
N VAL A 16 -20.34 -42.41 -7.22
CA VAL A 16 -20.24 -42.53 -8.67
C VAL A 16 -21.57 -42.10 -9.29
N VAL A 17 -21.56 -41.11 -10.18
CA VAL A 17 -22.69 -40.83 -11.08
C VAL A 17 -22.24 -41.17 -12.49
N ASP A 18 -22.82 -42.25 -12.99
CA ASP A 18 -22.53 -42.85 -14.29
C ASP A 18 -23.41 -42.24 -15.38
N ASN A 19 -22.80 -42.06 -16.55
CA ASN A 19 -23.43 -41.57 -17.77
C ASN A 19 -23.77 -42.78 -18.65
N SER A 20 -25.05 -43.00 -18.99
CA SER A 20 -25.50 -43.39 -20.35
C SER A 20 -26.95 -43.88 -20.38
N SER A 21 -27.78 -43.28 -21.22
CA SER A 21 -28.49 -44.00 -22.28
C SER A 21 -29.26 -43.05 -23.21
N THR A 22 -29.08 -43.37 -24.49
CA THR A 22 -29.63 -42.85 -25.74
C THR A 22 -31.15 -42.88 -25.88
N SER A 23 -31.71 -41.92 -26.61
CA SER A 23 -32.80 -42.18 -27.58
C SER A 23 -32.92 -41.06 -28.62
N ASN A 24 -33.14 -41.48 -29.86
CA ASN A 24 -33.18 -40.74 -31.12
C ASN A 24 -34.38 -39.79 -31.25
N GLY A 25 -34.28 -38.80 -32.16
CA GLY A 25 -35.45 -38.13 -32.74
C GLY A 25 -35.18 -36.82 -33.48
N GLU A 26 -34.80 -36.92 -34.75
CA GLU A 26 -35.22 -36.04 -35.87
C GLU A 26 -34.87 -34.53 -35.88
N ARG A 27 -33.92 -34.19 -36.77
CA ARG A 27 -33.92 -32.98 -37.64
C ARG A 27 -34.81 -33.28 -38.87
N PRO A 28 -35.24 -32.33 -39.75
CA PRO A 28 -34.55 -31.07 -40.12
C PRO A 28 -35.45 -29.85 -40.50
N THR A 29 -34.86 -28.65 -40.65
CA THR A 29 -35.10 -27.63 -41.71
C THR A 29 -34.31 -26.36 -41.33
N LYS A 30 -33.16 -25.99 -41.94
CA LYS A 30 -32.92 -25.34 -43.24
C LYS A 30 -33.80 -24.12 -43.58
N ARG A 31 -33.28 -22.92 -43.28
CA ARG A 31 -33.40 -21.63 -44.02
C ARG A 31 -32.11 -20.85 -43.70
N HIS A 32 -31.10 -20.74 -44.56
CA HIS A 32 -30.93 -19.96 -45.80
C HIS A 32 -31.08 -18.44 -45.67
N SER A 33 -30.10 -17.73 -46.28
CA SER A 33 -29.86 -16.28 -46.46
C SER A 33 -29.35 -15.51 -45.23
N SER A 34 -28.33 -14.66 -45.30
CA SER A 34 -27.50 -14.21 -46.43
C SER A 34 -26.22 -13.55 -45.89
N VAL A 35 -25.08 -13.96 -46.46
CA VAL A 35 -23.80 -13.27 -46.41
C VAL A 35 -23.93 -11.96 -47.20
N MET A 36 -23.49 -10.85 -46.61
CA MET A 36 -23.12 -9.64 -47.34
C MET A 36 -22.06 -8.87 -46.54
N GLU A 37 -20.80 -9.02 -46.94
CA GLU A 37 -19.83 -7.91 -46.89
C GLU A 37 -20.21 -6.92 -48.01
N PRO A 38 -19.97 -5.61 -47.81
CA PRO A 38 -18.81 -5.03 -48.49
C PRO A 38 -18.09 -3.91 -47.72
N TYR A 39 -16.76 -3.92 -47.89
CA TYR A 39 -15.85 -2.79 -48.15
C TYR A 39 -16.02 -1.42 -47.45
N MET A 40 -14.93 -1.06 -46.76
CA MET A 40 -14.19 0.22 -46.78
C MET A 40 -14.96 1.53 -46.96
N LEU A 41 -14.76 2.47 -46.03
CA LEU A 41 -14.26 3.83 -46.29
C LEU A 41 -13.91 4.54 -44.96
N SER A 42 -12.63 4.82 -44.77
CA SER A 42 -12.13 5.83 -43.82
C SER A 42 -12.25 7.22 -44.46
N PRO A 43 -12.40 8.30 -43.69
CA PRO A 43 -12.02 9.64 -44.13
C PRO A 43 -10.72 10.10 -43.46
N ASP A 44 -9.90 10.72 -44.30
CA ASP A 44 -8.54 11.16 -44.08
C ASP A 44 -8.35 12.23 -43.02
N SER A 45 -7.13 12.20 -42.50
CA SER A 45 -6.46 13.18 -41.67
C SER A 45 -5.79 14.23 -42.55
N ALA A 46 -5.87 15.51 -42.15
CA ALA A 46 -5.12 16.59 -42.76
C ALA A 46 -3.89 16.96 -41.91
N LEU A 47 -2.72 16.69 -42.51
CA LEU A 47 -1.55 17.58 -42.64
C LEU A 47 -0.82 18.07 -41.37
N LEU A 48 0.42 17.59 -41.18
CA LEU A 48 1.60 18.45 -41.38
C LEU A 48 2.88 17.63 -41.63
N SER A 49 3.57 18.00 -42.70
CA SER A 49 4.67 17.30 -43.37
C SER A 49 6.02 17.41 -42.66
N LYS A 50 6.78 16.31 -42.66
CA LYS A 50 8.23 16.25 -42.45
C LYS A 50 8.86 15.95 -43.81
N HIS A 51 9.79 16.78 -44.27
CA HIS A 51 10.74 16.38 -45.31
C HIS A 51 12.17 16.73 -44.90
N THR A 52 13.01 15.71 -44.96
CA THR A 52 14.47 15.73 -44.92
C THR A 52 14.99 15.59 -46.35
N MET A 53 16.02 16.34 -46.74
CA MET A 53 17.04 16.04 -47.77
C MET A 53 18.11 17.14 -47.65
N ALA A 54 19.40 16.88 -47.40
CA ALA A 54 20.47 16.31 -48.26
C ALA A 54 21.40 17.40 -48.85
N ASN A 55 22.66 17.01 -49.02
CA ASN A 55 23.88 17.79 -49.26
C ASN A 55 24.02 18.55 -50.60
N ASN A 56 24.90 19.56 -50.53
CA ASN A 56 25.93 20.00 -51.51
C ASN A 56 25.66 21.09 -52.58
N THR A 57 26.71 21.94 -52.68
CA THR A 57 27.21 22.82 -53.77
C THR A 57 26.82 24.31 -53.86
N ALA A 58 27.85 25.13 -53.55
CA ALA A 58 28.42 26.25 -54.32
C ALA A 58 27.78 27.67 -54.34
N ASP A 59 28.58 28.58 -53.78
CA ASP A 59 29.03 29.88 -54.32
C ASP A 59 28.23 31.20 -54.22
N HIS A 60 28.86 32.09 -53.44
CA HIS A 60 29.27 33.47 -53.74
C HIS A 60 28.44 34.70 -53.28
N LEU A 61 29.07 35.38 -52.29
CA LEU A 61 29.34 36.82 -52.09
C LEU A 61 28.26 37.83 -51.68
N SER A 62 28.63 38.51 -50.59
CA SER A 62 28.37 39.90 -50.12
C SER A 62 27.50 39.95 -48.87
N GLY A 63 27.87 40.55 -47.74
CA GLY A 63 29.00 41.40 -47.41
C GLY A 63 28.52 42.51 -46.47
N GLN A 64 28.36 42.25 -45.17
CA GLN A 64 28.43 43.30 -44.15
C GLN A 64 28.71 42.75 -42.75
N SER A 65 29.80 43.25 -42.18
CA SER A 65 30.39 42.93 -40.89
C SER A 65 29.88 43.85 -39.78
N THR A 66 29.66 43.33 -38.57
CA THR A 66 29.97 43.93 -37.25
C THR A 66 29.56 42.94 -36.12
N PRO A 67 30.14 43.05 -34.91
CA PRO A 67 31.30 42.29 -34.45
C PRO A 67 30.93 41.08 -33.55
N THR A 68 31.71 40.00 -33.66
CA THR A 68 31.70 38.89 -32.70
C THR A 68 32.17 39.34 -31.33
N ASN A 69 31.24 39.45 -30.40
CA ASN A 69 31.50 39.67 -28.99
C ASN A 69 31.93 38.33 -28.35
N PRO A 70 33.12 38.21 -27.73
CA PRO A 70 33.68 36.91 -27.33
C PRO A 70 33.14 36.35 -26.01
N PHE A 71 32.07 36.93 -25.45
CA PHE A 71 31.54 36.60 -24.12
C PHE A 71 30.03 36.36 -24.10
N ASN A 72 29.53 35.44 -24.94
CA ASN A 72 28.19 34.88 -24.76
C ASN A 72 28.28 33.50 -24.10
N PHE A 73 28.25 33.47 -22.77
CA PHE A 73 28.12 32.22 -22.03
C PHE A 73 26.64 31.84 -21.90
N GLN A 74 26.17 30.94 -22.77
CA GLN A 74 25.01 30.13 -22.47
C GLN A 74 25.40 29.12 -21.37
N THR A 75 24.74 29.18 -20.23
CA THR A 75 24.93 28.27 -19.09
C THR A 75 24.43 26.85 -19.42
N GLN A 76 25.25 26.09 -20.14
CA GLN A 76 25.13 24.63 -20.19
C GLN A 76 25.98 24.00 -19.07
N ASN A 77 25.31 23.29 -18.15
CA ASN A 77 25.83 22.25 -17.26
C ASN A 77 27.30 22.38 -16.82
N ILE A 78 27.57 23.32 -15.91
CA ILE A 78 28.79 23.32 -15.10
C ILE A 78 28.69 22.18 -14.08
N GLY A 79 29.32 21.06 -14.41
CA GLY A 79 29.41 19.90 -13.50
C GLY A 79 30.10 18.65 -14.06
N GLN A 80 30.32 18.54 -15.37
CA GLN A 80 31.14 17.47 -15.95
C GLN A 80 32.35 18.01 -16.70
N ARG A 81 33.30 18.58 -15.95
CA ARG A 81 34.68 18.62 -16.46
C ARG A 81 35.23 17.20 -16.45
N ARG A 82 35.16 16.54 -17.60
CA ARG A 82 35.99 15.37 -17.93
C ARG A 82 37.46 15.76 -17.71
N GLY A 83 38.00 15.47 -16.54
CA GLY A 83 39.43 15.47 -16.32
C GLY A 83 40.03 14.43 -17.26
N HIS A 84 40.79 14.88 -18.26
CA HIS A 84 41.65 13.99 -19.03
C HIS A 84 42.59 13.28 -18.03
N ARG A 85 42.43 11.95 -17.91
CA ARG A 85 43.31 11.09 -17.13
C ARG A 85 44.68 11.05 -17.81
N TYR A 86 45.55 12.00 -17.47
CA TYR A 86 46.98 11.83 -17.66
C TYR A 86 47.55 10.98 -16.50
N LYS A 87 47.15 9.70 -16.43
CA LYS A 87 47.71 8.72 -15.46
C LYS A 87 49.07 8.15 -15.90
N HIS A 88 49.57 8.54 -17.07
CA HIS A 88 50.80 8.00 -17.66
C HIS A 88 51.82 9.07 -18.06
N SER A 89 51.59 10.34 -17.75
CA SER A 89 52.58 11.39 -18.01
C SER A 89 53.62 11.39 -16.90
N SER A 90 54.89 11.16 -17.25
CA SER A 90 56.06 11.11 -16.37
C SER A 90 56.35 12.38 -15.56
N VAL A 91 55.57 13.44 -15.76
CA VAL A 91 55.63 14.70 -15.00
C VAL A 91 54.55 14.79 -13.91
N SER A 92 53.54 13.90 -13.92
CA SER A 92 52.46 13.87 -12.91
C SER A 92 52.80 13.02 -11.67
N THR A 93 53.84 12.19 -11.73
CA THR A 93 54.35 11.39 -10.60
C THR A 93 55.05 12.23 -9.54
N GLN A 94 55.54 13.43 -9.89
CA GLN A 94 56.32 14.26 -8.96
C GLN A 94 55.46 15.22 -8.10
N HIS A 95 54.18 15.41 -8.46
CA HIS A 95 53.20 16.19 -7.69
C HIS A 95 52.11 15.31 -7.05
N GLN A 96 52.42 14.05 -6.76
CA GLN A 96 51.54 13.12 -6.06
C GLN A 96 51.52 13.39 -4.54
N ILE A 97 51.20 14.63 -4.16
CA ILE A 97 51.00 15.05 -2.76
C ILE A 97 49.65 14.53 -2.22
N PHE A 98 48.72 14.19 -3.12
CA PHE A 98 47.49 13.48 -2.76
C PHE A 98 47.67 11.99 -2.99
N GLN A 99 47.99 11.30 -1.90
CA GLN A 99 47.87 9.85 -1.80
C GLN A 99 46.39 9.51 -2.10
N GLU A 100 46.13 8.74 -3.17
CA GLU A 100 44.77 8.25 -3.43
C GLU A 100 44.34 7.49 -2.15
N PRO A 101 43.19 7.84 -1.53
CA PRO A 101 42.77 7.18 -0.31
C PRO A 101 42.74 5.67 -0.57
N PRO A 102 43.27 4.85 0.36
CA PRO A 102 43.39 3.41 0.17
C PRO A 102 42.07 2.85 -0.35
N GLN A 103 42.13 2.03 -1.39
CA GLN A 103 40.94 1.49 -2.05
C GLN A 103 40.02 0.88 -1.00
N ARG A 104 38.92 1.59 -0.71
CA ARG A 104 37.94 1.15 0.27
C ARG A 104 37.39 -0.20 -0.24
N PRO A 105 37.38 -1.25 0.60
CA PRO A 105 36.84 -2.55 0.20
C PRO A 105 35.48 -2.37 -0.47
N PRO A 106 35.15 -3.15 -1.51
CA PRO A 106 33.87 -3.04 -2.18
C PRO A 106 32.77 -3.11 -1.10
N PRO A 107 31.80 -2.18 -1.13
CA PRO A 107 30.75 -2.15 -0.12
C PRO A 107 30.09 -3.52 0.02
N VAL A 108 29.94 -4.00 1.25
CA VAL A 108 29.32 -5.30 1.57
C VAL A 108 27.89 -5.39 1.02
N LEU A 109 27.25 -4.24 0.77
CA LEU A 109 25.92 -4.10 0.19
C LEU A 109 25.99 -3.47 -1.21
N PRO A 110 25.10 -3.90 -2.14
CA PRO A 110 25.03 -3.29 -3.46
C PRO A 110 24.67 -1.80 -3.34
N ALA A 111 25.28 -0.97 -4.19
CA ALA A 111 25.05 0.48 -4.19
C ALA A 111 23.57 0.84 -4.44
N SER A 112 22.95 0.14 -5.39
CA SER A 112 21.51 0.21 -5.68
C SER A 112 21.05 -1.07 -6.33
N LEU A 113 19.80 -1.46 -6.09
CA LEU A 113 19.13 -2.54 -6.79
C LEU A 113 18.28 -1.95 -7.93
N PRO A 114 18.10 -2.70 -9.05
CA PRO A 114 17.26 -2.24 -10.15
C PRO A 114 15.80 -2.12 -9.69
N ILE A 115 15.19 -0.96 -9.98
CA ILE A 115 13.76 -0.73 -9.72
C ILE A 115 12.97 -1.32 -10.89
N PRO A 116 11.96 -2.15 -10.63
CA PRO A 116 11.22 -2.83 -11.68
C PRO A 116 10.43 -1.85 -12.54
N THR A 117 10.42 -2.09 -13.84
CA THR A 117 9.49 -1.44 -14.78
C THR A 117 8.11 -2.08 -14.71
N VAL A 118 7.07 -1.38 -15.16
CA VAL A 118 5.69 -1.93 -15.21
C VAL A 118 5.61 -3.21 -16.05
N LYS A 119 6.41 -3.30 -17.13
CA LYS A 119 6.50 -4.49 -17.98
C LYS A 119 7.09 -5.69 -17.23
N GLU A 120 8.12 -5.45 -16.44
CA GLU A 120 8.75 -6.48 -15.61
C GLU A 120 7.83 -6.91 -14.47
N ALA A 121 7.12 -5.97 -13.83
CA ALA A 121 6.12 -6.26 -12.80
C ALA A 121 4.99 -7.15 -13.36
N TRP A 122 4.52 -6.87 -14.57
CA TRP A 122 3.53 -7.71 -15.24
C TRP A 122 4.05 -9.11 -15.53
N LYS A 123 5.29 -9.22 -16.04
CA LYS A 123 5.93 -10.50 -16.36
C LYS A 123 6.24 -11.35 -15.11
N SER A 124 6.53 -10.69 -13.98
CA SER A 124 6.84 -11.32 -12.70
C SER A 124 5.63 -11.99 -12.04
N MET A 125 4.40 -11.69 -12.48
CA MET A 125 3.19 -11.99 -11.73
C MET A 125 2.81 -13.47 -11.78
N ASN A 126 2.64 -14.07 -10.60
CA ASN A 126 2.13 -15.44 -10.48
C ASN A 126 0.65 -15.52 -10.87
N LYS A 127 0.15 -16.73 -11.18
CA LYS A 127 -1.27 -16.95 -11.52
C LYS A 127 -2.21 -16.41 -10.45
N ASP A 128 -1.88 -16.65 -9.17
CA ASP A 128 -2.68 -16.18 -8.03
C ASP A 128 -2.64 -14.65 -7.88
N GLN A 129 -1.47 -14.04 -8.03
CA GLN A 129 -1.32 -12.58 -8.00
C GLN A 129 -2.09 -11.91 -9.14
N ARG A 130 -2.09 -12.54 -10.31
CA ARG A 130 -2.83 -12.07 -11.48
C ARG A 130 -4.32 -12.20 -11.30
N LEU A 131 -4.78 -13.30 -10.71
CA LEU A 131 -6.18 -13.47 -10.32
C LEU A 131 -6.60 -12.40 -9.30
N ARG A 132 -5.78 -12.15 -8.28
CA ARG A 132 -6.02 -11.07 -7.29
C ARG A 132 -6.06 -9.69 -7.94
N LEU A 133 -5.17 -9.41 -8.90
CA LEU A 133 -5.18 -8.16 -9.65
C LEU A 133 -6.47 -8.01 -10.46
N TYR A 134 -6.93 -9.05 -11.15
CA TYR A 134 -8.18 -8.99 -11.90
C TYR A 134 -9.39 -8.77 -10.99
N TRP A 135 -9.48 -9.48 -9.85
CA TRP A 135 -10.54 -9.25 -8.87
C TRP A 135 -10.52 -7.84 -8.30
N SER A 136 -9.33 -7.34 -7.96
CA SER A 136 -9.18 -5.99 -7.44
C SER A 136 -9.53 -4.90 -8.47
N LEU A 137 -9.11 -5.05 -9.73
CA LEU A 137 -9.47 -4.13 -10.80
C LEU A 137 -10.96 -4.17 -11.10
N SER A 138 -11.58 -5.36 -11.03
CA SER A 138 -13.03 -5.51 -11.19
C SER A 138 -13.78 -4.81 -10.06
N HIS A 139 -13.32 -4.98 -8.81
CA HIS A 139 -13.89 -4.28 -7.65
C HIS A 139 -13.74 -2.76 -7.80
N LEU A 140 -12.57 -2.28 -8.21
CA LEU A 140 -12.35 -0.84 -8.44
C LEU A 140 -13.26 -0.29 -9.55
N ALA A 141 -13.45 -1.03 -10.64
CA ALA A 141 -14.36 -0.64 -11.71
C ALA A 141 -15.81 -0.55 -11.24
N ILE A 142 -16.28 -1.51 -10.43
CA ILE A 142 -17.62 -1.48 -9.83
C ILE A 142 -17.75 -0.31 -8.85
N ALA A 143 -16.72 -0.04 -8.04
CA ALA A 143 -16.71 1.09 -7.12
C ALA A 143 -16.82 2.44 -7.85
N VAL A 144 -16.07 2.62 -8.94
CA VAL A 144 -16.18 3.80 -9.81
C VAL A 144 -17.57 3.90 -10.44
N PHE A 145 -18.14 2.79 -10.90
CA PHE A 145 -19.50 2.77 -11.43
C PHE A 145 -20.54 3.21 -10.38
N ILE A 146 -20.44 2.71 -9.15
CA ILE A 146 -21.34 3.09 -8.04
C ILE A 146 -21.15 4.57 -7.70
N PHE A 147 -19.92 5.08 -7.69
CA PHE A 147 -19.59 6.49 -7.44
C PHE A 147 -20.31 7.44 -8.39
N PHE A 148 -20.34 7.14 -9.69
CA PHE A 148 -21.06 7.96 -10.67
C PHE A 148 -22.59 7.75 -10.66
N ARG A 149 -23.09 6.71 -9.99
CA ARG A 149 -24.53 6.40 -9.92
C ARG A 149 -25.18 6.82 -8.61
N SER A 150 -24.40 7.25 -7.62
CA SER A 150 -24.90 7.50 -6.26
C SER A 150 -25.56 8.87 -6.03
N GLU A 151 -25.77 9.68 -7.07
CA GLU A 151 -26.10 11.11 -6.99
C GLU A 151 -27.48 11.48 -6.41
N GLY A 152 -28.28 10.54 -5.89
CA GLY A 152 -29.64 10.84 -5.41
C GLY A 152 -30.03 10.32 -4.03
N SER A 153 -29.08 9.81 -3.23
CA SER A 153 -29.30 9.55 -1.80
C SER A 153 -28.03 9.87 -1.01
N LEU A 154 -28.18 10.42 0.21
CA LEU A 154 -27.04 10.78 1.06
C LEU A 154 -26.32 9.52 1.54
N SER A 155 -27.07 8.48 1.95
CA SER A 155 -26.46 7.21 2.34
C SER A 155 -25.83 6.49 1.15
N ALA A 156 -26.41 6.59 -0.06
CA ALA A 156 -25.85 6.02 -1.29
C ALA A 156 -24.53 6.71 -1.68
N THR A 157 -24.48 8.03 -1.58
CA THR A 157 -23.25 8.82 -1.83
C THR A 157 -22.18 8.48 -0.81
N ALA A 158 -22.56 8.34 0.46
CA ALA A 158 -21.63 7.94 1.50
C ALA A 158 -21.09 6.52 1.30
N LEU A 159 -21.98 5.59 0.93
CA LEU A 159 -21.62 4.22 0.61
C LEU A 159 -20.66 4.14 -0.58
N SER A 160 -20.85 4.96 -1.62
CA SER A 160 -19.98 4.94 -2.80
C SER A 160 -18.54 5.37 -2.48
N HIS A 161 -18.36 6.39 -1.63
CA HIS A 161 -17.05 6.80 -1.14
C HIS A 161 -16.38 5.70 -0.29
N LEU A 162 -17.15 5.01 0.55
CA LEU A 162 -16.67 3.91 1.37
C LEU A 162 -16.23 2.71 0.51
N VAL A 163 -17.05 2.31 -0.47
CA VAL A 163 -16.74 1.22 -1.42
C VAL A 163 -15.50 1.57 -2.26
N PHE A 164 -15.37 2.82 -2.71
CA PHE A 164 -14.19 3.29 -3.45
C PHE A 164 -12.92 3.20 -2.60
N PHE A 165 -12.99 3.58 -1.33
CA PHE A 165 -11.87 3.40 -0.40
C PHE A 165 -11.50 1.91 -0.23
N ASP A 166 -12.49 1.05 -0.01
CA ASP A 166 -12.26 -0.39 0.17
C ASP A 166 -11.59 -1.00 -1.07
N ALA A 167 -12.13 -0.74 -2.26
CA ALA A 167 -11.57 -1.20 -3.53
C ALA A 167 -10.17 -0.63 -3.81
N GLY A 168 -9.94 0.66 -3.54
CA GLY A 168 -8.64 1.31 -3.70
C GLY A 168 -7.58 0.74 -2.76
N SER A 169 -7.95 0.49 -1.49
CA SER A 169 -7.05 -0.11 -0.50
C SER A 169 -6.66 -1.55 -0.88
N ALA A 170 -7.61 -2.32 -1.42
CA ALA A 170 -7.37 -3.64 -1.98
C ALA A 170 -6.40 -3.59 -3.18
N ALA A 171 -6.56 -2.62 -4.07
CA ALA A 171 -5.67 -2.43 -5.22
C ALA A 171 -4.23 -2.11 -4.80
N ILE A 172 -4.04 -1.26 -3.80
CA ILE A 172 -2.72 -0.97 -3.23
C ILE A 172 -2.11 -2.23 -2.60
N CYS A 173 -2.90 -3.03 -1.89
CA CYS A 173 -2.41 -4.28 -1.31
C CYS A 173 -1.93 -5.27 -2.37
N VAL A 174 -2.63 -5.37 -3.51
CA VAL A 174 -2.18 -6.21 -4.64
C VAL A 174 -0.95 -5.61 -5.32
N ALA A 175 -0.89 -4.29 -5.49
CA ALA A 175 0.27 -3.62 -6.07
C ALA A 175 1.53 -3.87 -5.22
N VAL A 176 1.44 -3.71 -3.90
CA VAL A 176 2.51 -4.01 -2.95
C VAL A 176 2.91 -5.48 -3.00
N ASP A 177 1.93 -6.39 -3.12
CA ASP A 177 2.21 -7.82 -3.24
C ASP A 177 3.00 -8.16 -4.51
N VAL A 178 2.63 -7.58 -5.65
CA VAL A 178 3.35 -7.77 -6.93
C VAL A 178 4.75 -7.15 -6.86
N LEU A 179 4.88 -5.96 -6.26
CA LEU A 179 6.19 -5.31 -6.07
C LEU A 179 7.09 -6.09 -5.11
N GLY A 180 6.50 -6.83 -4.17
CA GLY A 180 7.20 -7.73 -3.25
C GLY A 180 7.91 -8.91 -3.92
N ASN A 181 7.64 -9.19 -5.20
CA ASN A 181 8.37 -10.21 -5.97
C ASN A 181 9.81 -9.80 -6.30
N PHE A 182 10.13 -8.51 -6.25
CA PHE A 182 11.45 -7.99 -6.61
C PHE A 182 12.34 -7.88 -5.38
N GLU A 183 13.62 -8.24 -5.54
CA GLU A 183 14.60 -8.16 -4.45
C GLU A 183 14.69 -6.76 -3.83
N VAL A 184 14.58 -5.71 -4.65
CA VAL A 184 14.64 -4.30 -4.19
C VAL A 184 13.57 -3.95 -3.15
N TRP A 185 12.47 -4.71 -3.10
CA TRP A 185 11.42 -4.51 -2.12
C TRP A 185 11.89 -4.84 -0.71
N ARG A 186 12.54 -5.99 -0.54
CA ARG A 186 12.94 -6.53 0.78
C ARG A 186 14.42 -6.35 1.11
N ARG A 187 15.29 -6.30 0.10
CA ARG A 187 16.74 -6.33 0.26
C ARG A 187 17.28 -4.92 0.45
N SER A 188 18.07 -4.74 1.50
CA SER A 188 18.82 -3.52 1.77
C SER A 188 19.85 -3.21 0.68
N SER A 189 19.95 -1.94 0.31
CA SER A 189 20.98 -1.37 -0.57
C SER A 189 21.50 -0.07 0.02
N ILE A 190 22.62 0.46 -0.47
CA ILE A 190 23.15 1.74 0.03
C ILE A 190 22.15 2.89 -0.24
N ARG A 191 21.49 2.88 -1.41
CA ARG A 191 20.45 3.86 -1.75
C ARG A 191 19.17 3.69 -0.92
N HIS A 192 18.78 2.44 -0.64
CA HIS A 192 17.59 2.09 0.14
C HIS A 192 17.96 1.13 1.28
N PRO A 193 18.39 1.64 2.45
CA PRO A 193 18.92 0.83 3.55
C PRO A 193 17.93 -0.19 4.12
N PHE A 194 16.63 0.08 4.01
CA PHE A 194 15.55 -0.79 4.49
C PHE A 194 14.69 -1.36 3.36
N GLY A 195 15.22 -1.38 2.12
CA GLY A 195 14.43 -1.74 0.95
C GLY A 195 13.34 -0.70 0.62
N LEU A 196 12.33 -1.12 -0.13
CA LEU A 196 11.18 -0.28 -0.53
C LEU A 196 9.91 -0.55 0.29
N GLU A 197 9.96 -1.41 1.32
CA GLU A 197 8.77 -1.72 2.14
C GLU A 197 8.16 -0.47 2.82
N ARG A 198 8.93 0.61 3.01
CA ARG A 198 8.39 1.90 3.47
C ARG A 198 7.37 2.54 2.52
N ALA A 199 7.43 2.23 1.22
CA ALA A 199 6.46 2.73 0.26
C ALA A 199 5.05 2.17 0.55
N GLU A 200 4.94 0.97 1.14
CA GLU A 200 3.65 0.41 1.59
C GLU A 200 3.03 1.27 2.69
N VAL A 201 3.83 1.65 3.70
CA VAL A 201 3.43 2.54 4.81
C VAL A 201 2.97 3.90 4.27
N LEU A 202 3.71 4.45 3.30
CA LEU A 202 3.37 5.71 2.66
C LEU A 202 2.07 5.63 1.85
N ALA A 203 1.86 4.54 1.10
CA ALA A 203 0.63 4.31 0.36
C ALA A 203 -0.57 4.15 1.31
N GLY A 204 -0.39 3.45 2.43
CA GLY A 204 -1.39 3.35 3.50
C GLY A 204 -1.73 4.71 4.13
N PHE A 205 -0.70 5.54 4.38
CA PHE A 205 -0.90 6.91 4.84
C PHE A 205 -1.68 7.76 3.82
N ALA A 206 -1.32 7.69 2.53
CA ALA A 206 -2.04 8.42 1.47
C ALA A 206 -3.52 8.01 1.40
N MET A 207 -3.82 6.71 1.50
CA MET A 207 -5.21 6.23 1.58
C MET A 207 -5.93 6.80 2.81
N SER A 208 -5.30 6.84 3.97
CA SER A 208 -5.94 7.39 5.18
C SER A 208 -6.32 8.86 5.04
N ILE A 209 -5.54 9.65 4.30
CA ILE A 209 -5.86 11.04 3.98
C ILE A 209 -7.08 11.12 3.05
N PHE A 210 -7.13 10.28 2.02
CA PHE A 210 -8.32 10.17 1.16
C PHE A 210 -9.57 9.81 1.97
N LEU A 211 -9.46 8.87 2.92
CA LEU A 211 -10.58 8.49 3.80
C LEU A 211 -11.02 9.63 4.72
N LEU A 212 -10.07 10.39 5.28
CA LEU A 212 -10.36 11.57 6.10
C LEU A 212 -11.09 12.66 5.31
N PHE A 213 -10.63 12.96 4.08
CA PHE A 213 -11.30 13.92 3.22
C PHE A 213 -12.68 13.43 2.80
N GLY A 214 -12.84 12.15 2.48
CA GLY A 214 -14.16 11.57 2.23
C GLY A 214 -15.10 11.71 3.43
N GLY A 215 -14.63 11.36 4.64
CA GLY A 215 -15.43 11.53 5.85
C GLY A 215 -15.79 13.00 6.12
N PHE A 216 -14.83 13.92 5.94
CA PHE A 216 -15.06 15.36 6.12
C PHE A 216 -16.05 15.93 5.10
N ASP A 217 -15.91 15.56 3.83
CA ASP A 217 -16.82 15.95 2.75
C ASP A 217 -18.26 15.54 3.09
N LEU A 218 -18.47 14.27 3.48
CA LEU A 218 -19.77 13.77 3.91
C LEU A 218 -20.32 14.53 5.13
N VAL A 219 -19.50 14.76 6.18
CA VAL A 219 -19.94 15.51 7.37
C VAL A 219 -20.38 16.92 6.98
N SER A 220 -19.64 17.59 6.09
CA SER A 220 -19.95 18.94 5.65
C SER A 220 -21.27 19.02 4.87
N HIS A 221 -21.52 18.05 3.97
CA HIS A 221 -22.77 17.93 3.24
C HIS A 221 -23.95 17.66 4.18
N ASN A 222 -23.78 16.78 5.16
CA ASN A 222 -24.82 16.51 6.17
C ASN A 222 -25.14 17.75 7.00
N LEU A 223 -24.12 18.47 7.47
CA LEU A 223 -24.33 19.68 8.29
C LEU A 223 -25.04 20.78 7.50
N LYS A 224 -24.71 20.95 6.21
CA LYS A 224 -25.38 21.89 5.32
C LYS A 224 -26.88 21.59 5.22
N HIS A 225 -27.26 20.34 4.96
CA HIS A 225 -28.67 19.94 4.90
C HIS A 225 -29.40 20.10 6.24
N LEU A 226 -28.73 19.86 7.37
CA LEU A 226 -29.31 20.11 8.69
C LEU A 226 -29.56 21.60 8.91
N LEU A 227 -28.61 22.47 8.55
CA LEU A 227 -28.75 23.92 8.69
C LEU A 227 -29.84 24.48 7.75
N GLU A 228 -29.90 23.99 6.51
CA GLU A 228 -30.98 24.32 5.56
C GLU A 228 -32.36 23.91 6.09
N SER A 229 -32.46 22.78 6.81
CA SER A 229 -33.74 22.32 7.40
C SER A 229 -34.20 23.12 8.64
N VAL A 230 -33.30 23.89 9.27
CA VAL A 230 -33.59 24.66 10.50
C VAL A 230 -33.87 26.14 10.20
N GLY A 231 -33.34 26.67 9.10
CA GLY A 231 -33.60 28.05 8.66
C GLY A 231 -34.93 28.18 7.90
N HIS A 232 -35.81 29.09 8.31
CA HIS A 232 -37.06 29.43 7.61
C HIS A 232 -36.83 30.21 6.30
N HIS A 233 -35.84 29.84 5.50
CA HIS A 233 -35.56 30.47 4.22
C HIS A 233 -36.06 29.58 3.09
N GLU A 234 -37.08 30.05 2.39
CA GLU A 234 -37.57 29.49 1.14
C GLU A 234 -36.37 29.40 0.15
N PRO A 235 -35.98 28.20 -0.31
CA PRO A 235 -34.83 28.05 -1.18
C PRO A 235 -35.14 28.65 -2.56
N HIS A 236 -34.40 29.70 -2.97
CA HIS A 236 -34.50 30.29 -4.31
C HIS A 236 -33.95 29.39 -5.44
N HIS A 237 -33.46 28.20 -5.10
CA HIS A 237 -33.14 27.13 -6.05
C HIS A 237 -33.80 25.85 -5.56
N GLU A 238 -34.93 25.52 -6.18
CA GLU A 238 -35.61 24.24 -6.03
C GLU A 238 -34.70 23.16 -6.63
N HIS A 239 -33.81 22.57 -5.81
CA HIS A 239 -33.23 21.28 -6.15
C HIS A 239 -34.36 20.27 -6.01
N SER A 240 -35.05 20.01 -7.11
CA SER A 240 -35.95 18.87 -7.23
C SER A 240 -35.20 17.64 -6.72
N HIS A 241 -35.63 17.11 -5.57
CA HIS A 241 -35.28 15.77 -5.16
C HIS A 241 -35.92 14.85 -6.20
N GLU A 242 -35.20 14.59 -7.30
CA GLU A 242 -35.53 13.52 -8.22
C GLU A 242 -35.44 12.25 -7.39
N GLU A 243 -36.59 11.79 -6.91
CA GLU A 243 -36.71 10.55 -6.14
C GLU A 243 -36.07 9.45 -6.98
N VAL A 244 -34.90 9.00 -6.53
CA VAL A 244 -34.19 7.90 -7.16
C VAL A 244 -35.15 6.71 -7.21
N PRO A 245 -35.40 6.12 -8.39
CA PRO A 245 -36.16 4.88 -8.47
C PRO A 245 -35.54 3.89 -7.49
N ALA A 246 -36.33 3.33 -6.58
CA ALA A 246 -35.85 2.41 -5.55
C ALA A 246 -34.92 1.30 -6.12
N GLY A 247 -35.11 0.92 -7.39
CA GLY A 247 -34.27 -0.03 -8.12
C GLY A 247 -32.81 0.40 -8.37
N SER A 248 -32.47 1.68 -8.48
CA SER A 248 -31.05 2.08 -8.64
C SER A 248 -30.29 2.09 -7.32
N LEU A 249 -30.96 2.37 -6.20
CA LEU A 249 -30.38 2.24 -4.86
C LEU A 249 -30.12 0.78 -4.50
N ASP A 250 -31.08 -0.09 -4.83
CA ASP A 250 -30.95 -1.54 -4.67
C ASP A 250 -29.84 -2.11 -5.56
N LEU A 251 -29.72 -1.64 -6.82
CA LEU A 251 -28.63 -2.05 -7.71
C LEU A 251 -27.25 -1.63 -7.19
N ALA A 252 -27.10 -0.40 -6.69
CA ALA A 252 -25.83 0.10 -6.14
C ALA A 252 -25.41 -0.70 -4.90
N SER A 253 -26.37 -0.98 -4.01
CA SER A 253 -26.14 -1.73 -2.78
C SER A 253 -25.86 -3.22 -3.06
N ALA A 254 -26.61 -3.83 -3.97
CA ALA A 254 -26.36 -5.21 -4.41
C ALA A 254 -24.99 -5.34 -5.09
N ALA A 255 -24.63 -4.39 -5.97
CA ALA A 255 -23.32 -4.37 -6.62
C ALA A 255 -22.18 -4.21 -5.61
N ALA A 256 -22.33 -3.33 -4.60
CA ALA A 256 -21.36 -3.16 -3.52
C ALA A 256 -21.21 -4.45 -2.68
N ILE A 257 -22.31 -5.11 -2.30
CA ILE A 257 -22.26 -6.39 -1.56
C ILE A 257 -21.55 -7.47 -2.38
N ILE A 258 -22.00 -7.70 -3.62
CA ILE A 258 -21.46 -8.76 -4.49
C ILE A 258 -19.98 -8.51 -4.76
N SER A 259 -19.62 -7.28 -5.09
CA SER A 259 -18.23 -6.90 -5.38
C SER A 259 -17.33 -7.03 -4.16
N THR A 260 -17.77 -6.54 -3.00
CA THR A 260 -16.99 -6.63 -1.75
C THR A 260 -16.82 -8.09 -1.33
N LEU A 261 -17.87 -8.90 -1.45
CA LEU A 261 -17.82 -10.32 -1.10
C LEU A 261 -16.90 -11.10 -2.05
N ALA A 262 -17.03 -10.89 -3.36
CA ALA A 262 -16.15 -11.49 -4.36
C ALA A 262 -14.68 -11.07 -4.15
N SER A 263 -14.44 -9.80 -3.83
CA SER A 263 -13.12 -9.28 -3.50
C SER A 263 -12.57 -9.88 -2.21
N ALA A 264 -13.38 -10.01 -1.16
CA ALA A 264 -12.95 -10.58 0.11
C ALA A 264 -12.59 -12.07 -0.01
N TYR A 265 -13.37 -12.86 -0.77
CA TYR A 265 -13.04 -14.26 -1.07
C TYR A 265 -11.85 -14.41 -2.03
N GLY A 266 -11.78 -13.56 -3.06
CA GLY A 266 -10.78 -13.65 -4.13
C GLY A 266 -9.39 -13.17 -3.71
N LEU A 267 -9.30 -12.17 -2.83
CA LEU A 267 -8.01 -11.56 -2.46
C LEU A 267 -7.26 -12.31 -1.35
N LYS A 268 -7.97 -13.06 -0.48
CA LYS A 268 -7.39 -13.78 0.68
C LYS A 268 -6.34 -12.96 1.45
N ASN A 269 -6.51 -11.63 1.50
CA ASN A 269 -5.47 -10.69 1.94
C ASN A 269 -5.61 -10.30 3.43
N HIS A 270 -6.39 -11.07 4.19
CA HIS A 270 -6.84 -10.76 5.55
C HIS A 270 -5.70 -10.47 6.51
N ALA A 271 -4.57 -11.19 6.39
CA ALA A 271 -3.41 -10.99 7.24
C ALA A 271 -2.67 -9.67 6.99
N ARG A 272 -2.58 -9.20 5.74
CA ARG A 272 -1.86 -7.94 5.41
C ARG A 272 -2.64 -6.71 5.83
N ILE A 273 -3.94 -6.69 5.55
CA ILE A 273 -4.80 -5.55 5.90
C ILE A 273 -5.00 -5.47 7.42
N ALA A 274 -5.16 -6.61 8.11
CA ALA A 274 -5.21 -6.64 9.57
C ALA A 274 -3.89 -6.14 10.21
N LYS A 275 -2.74 -6.51 9.63
CA LYS A 275 -1.42 -6.04 10.07
C LYS A 275 -1.25 -4.53 9.89
N ALA A 276 -1.78 -3.96 8.80
CA ALA A 276 -1.77 -2.52 8.56
C ALA A 276 -2.63 -1.73 9.55
N MET A 277 -3.74 -2.31 9.99
CA MET A 277 -4.74 -1.64 10.82
C MET A 277 -4.45 -1.68 12.33
N ARG A 278 -3.62 -2.62 12.82
CA ARG A 278 -3.41 -2.85 14.28
C ARG A 278 -4.72 -2.81 15.09
N VAL A 279 -5.82 -3.31 14.52
CA VAL A 279 -7.12 -3.39 15.20
C VAL A 279 -7.28 -4.79 15.76
N SER A 280 -6.92 -4.99 17.03
CA SER A 280 -7.07 -6.28 17.71
C SER A 280 -8.52 -6.66 17.98
N TYR A 281 -9.45 -5.70 18.00
CA TYR A 281 -10.86 -5.92 18.37
C TYR A 281 -11.67 -6.70 17.33
N LEU A 282 -11.27 -6.67 16.05
CA LEU A 282 -11.94 -7.40 14.96
C LEU A 282 -11.26 -8.74 14.63
N ALA A 283 -10.19 -9.09 15.37
CA ALA A 283 -9.46 -10.34 15.15
C ALA A 283 -10.25 -11.59 15.58
N SER A 284 -11.32 -11.43 16.38
CA SER A 284 -12.22 -12.51 16.81
C SER A 284 -13.32 -12.84 15.80
N LEU A 285 -13.49 -12.03 14.74
CA LEU A 285 -14.47 -12.28 13.69
C LEU A 285 -13.92 -13.27 12.64
N PRO A 286 -14.79 -13.97 11.88
CA PRO A 286 -14.36 -14.80 10.75
C PRO A 286 -13.42 -14.04 9.82
N SER A 287 -12.43 -14.73 9.23
CA SER A 287 -11.32 -14.12 8.48
C SER A 287 -11.74 -13.09 7.40
N ILE A 288 -12.92 -13.24 6.82
CA ILE A 288 -13.49 -12.35 5.80
C ILE A 288 -13.84 -10.97 6.39
N LEU A 289 -14.31 -10.92 7.64
CA LEU A 289 -14.75 -9.72 8.36
C LEU A 289 -13.66 -9.14 9.28
N SER A 290 -12.50 -9.79 9.38
CA SER A 290 -11.38 -9.26 10.14
C SER A 290 -10.76 -8.01 9.49
N ASN A 291 -11.06 -7.76 8.20
CA ASN A 291 -10.77 -6.49 7.55
C ASN A 291 -11.88 -5.48 7.91
N PRO A 292 -11.57 -4.41 8.67
CA PRO A 292 -12.55 -3.39 9.05
C PRO A 292 -13.25 -2.74 7.84
N PHE A 293 -12.57 -2.60 6.70
CA PHE A 293 -13.14 -1.93 5.52
C PHE A 293 -14.16 -2.81 4.79
N HIS A 294 -13.86 -4.10 4.60
CA HIS A 294 -14.85 -5.05 4.07
C HIS A 294 -16.05 -5.18 5.02
N PHE A 295 -15.81 -5.27 6.34
CA PHE A 295 -16.89 -5.33 7.33
C PHE A 295 -17.79 -4.10 7.24
N LEU A 296 -17.20 -2.90 7.25
CA LEU A 296 -17.94 -1.65 7.21
C LEU A 296 -18.73 -1.49 5.92
N THR A 297 -18.10 -1.84 4.78
CA THR A 297 -18.74 -1.79 3.46
C THR A 297 -19.91 -2.77 3.37
N LEU A 298 -19.74 -4.03 3.80
CA LEU A 298 -20.81 -5.02 3.80
C LEU A 298 -21.95 -4.63 4.74
N LEU A 299 -21.64 -4.13 5.93
CA LEU A 299 -22.63 -3.69 6.92
C LEU A 299 -23.50 -2.56 6.37
N PHE A 300 -22.87 -1.47 5.91
CA PHE A 300 -23.63 -0.32 5.42
C PHE A 300 -24.29 -0.58 4.08
N SER A 301 -23.67 -1.37 3.20
CA SER A 301 -24.34 -1.76 1.96
C SER A 301 -25.60 -2.61 2.21
N THR A 302 -25.60 -3.45 3.25
CA THR A 302 -26.80 -4.19 3.65
C THR A 302 -27.84 -3.26 4.26
N LEU A 303 -27.43 -2.32 5.12
CA LEU A 303 -28.35 -1.32 5.69
C LEU A 303 -29.00 -0.45 4.61
N VAL A 304 -28.22 -0.04 3.60
CA VAL A 304 -28.72 0.76 2.48
C VAL A 304 -29.64 -0.06 1.56
N ALA A 305 -29.39 -1.35 1.36
CA ALA A 305 -30.29 -2.24 0.62
C ALA A 305 -31.65 -2.44 1.32
N LEU A 306 -31.70 -2.32 2.65
CA LEU A 306 -32.93 -2.47 3.43
C LEU A 306 -33.76 -1.18 3.51
N LEU A 307 -33.17 -0.01 3.21
CA LEU A 307 -33.85 1.29 3.26
C LEU A 307 -35.17 1.33 2.48
N PRO A 308 -35.27 0.81 1.23
CA PRO A 308 -36.50 0.85 0.45
C PRO A 308 -37.67 0.03 1.02
N LEU A 309 -37.44 -0.81 2.04
CA LEU A 309 -38.49 -1.62 2.68
C LEU A 309 -39.28 -0.85 3.76
N PHE A 310 -38.83 0.35 4.13
CA PHE A 310 -39.44 1.17 5.17
C PHE A 310 -40.35 2.26 4.60
N SER A 311 -41.17 2.89 5.45
CA SER A 311 -42.02 4.01 5.05
C SER A 311 -41.19 5.22 4.60
N ILE A 312 -41.77 6.09 3.77
CA ILE A 312 -41.09 7.27 3.17
C ILE A 312 -40.51 8.21 4.25
N GLU A 313 -41.24 8.45 5.33
CA GLU A 313 -40.76 9.28 6.45
C GLU A 313 -39.59 8.63 7.18
N LEU A 314 -39.66 7.32 7.46
CA LEU A 314 -38.59 6.60 8.12
C LEU A 314 -37.35 6.47 7.22
N TYR A 315 -37.55 6.30 5.91
CA TYR A 315 -36.51 6.26 4.89
C TYR A 315 -35.65 7.53 4.90
N THR A 316 -36.28 8.71 4.82
CA THR A 316 -35.53 9.99 4.76
C THR A 316 -34.74 10.27 6.04
N TRP A 317 -35.29 9.91 7.21
CA TRP A 317 -34.59 10.05 8.48
C TRP A 317 -33.43 9.05 8.58
N LEU A 318 -33.67 7.79 8.20
CA LEU A 318 -32.68 6.71 8.29
C LEU A 318 -31.54 6.90 7.27
N ASP A 319 -31.82 7.43 6.08
CA ASP A 319 -30.83 7.79 5.06
C ASP A 319 -29.79 8.79 5.61
N ARG A 320 -30.27 9.85 6.28
CA ARG A 320 -29.42 10.85 6.94
C ARG A 320 -28.62 10.24 8.10
N LEU A 321 -29.26 9.42 8.93
CA LEU A 321 -28.61 8.76 10.05
C LEU A 321 -27.50 7.82 9.56
N ILE A 322 -27.78 6.97 8.57
CA ILE A 322 -26.80 6.05 7.98
C ILE A 322 -25.66 6.85 7.35
N CYS A 323 -25.94 7.91 6.61
CA CYS A 323 -24.92 8.78 6.05
C CYS A 323 -24.00 9.36 7.14
N ALA A 324 -24.57 9.90 8.23
CA ALA A 324 -23.80 10.44 9.35
C ALA A 324 -22.95 9.37 10.05
N ILE A 325 -23.47 8.16 10.24
CA ILE A 325 -22.71 7.05 10.84
C ILE A 325 -21.56 6.63 9.90
N ILE A 326 -21.79 6.51 8.59
CA ILE A 326 -20.74 6.21 7.61
C ILE A 326 -19.65 7.30 7.67
N ALA A 327 -20.02 8.57 7.67
CA ALA A 327 -19.10 9.69 7.69
C ALA A 327 -18.22 9.69 8.95
N LEU A 328 -18.82 9.48 10.13
CA LEU A 328 -18.09 9.36 11.39
C LEU A 328 -17.18 8.13 11.43
N ALA A 329 -17.63 7.00 10.88
CA ALA A 329 -16.83 5.78 10.79
C ALA A 329 -15.62 5.98 9.87
N MET A 330 -15.81 6.58 8.69
CA MET A 330 -14.75 6.94 7.75
C MET A 330 -13.75 7.90 8.40
N PHE A 331 -14.22 8.99 9.02
CA PHE A 331 -13.36 9.97 9.68
C PHE A 331 -12.56 9.34 10.83
N GLY A 332 -13.22 8.58 11.71
CA GLY A 332 -12.57 7.92 12.85
C GLY A 332 -11.54 6.87 12.44
N LEU A 333 -11.87 6.02 11.46
CA LEU A 333 -10.93 5.05 10.90
C LEU A 333 -9.78 5.75 10.17
N GLY A 334 -10.07 6.75 9.34
CA GLY A 334 -9.09 7.56 8.63
C GLY A 334 -8.09 8.19 9.59
N MET A 335 -8.57 8.81 10.68
CA MET A 335 -7.72 9.41 11.70
C MET A 335 -6.84 8.37 12.39
N ARG A 336 -7.41 7.23 12.79
CA ARG A 336 -6.67 6.16 13.44
C ARG A 336 -5.55 5.63 12.54
N VAL A 337 -5.84 5.38 11.26
CA VAL A 337 -4.83 4.90 10.30
C VAL A 337 -3.79 5.98 10.02
N ALA A 338 -4.21 7.24 9.85
CA ALA A 338 -3.30 8.36 9.59
C ALA A 338 -2.30 8.55 10.72
N ILE A 339 -2.74 8.49 11.99
CA ILE A 339 -1.85 8.57 13.16
C ILE A 339 -0.92 7.34 13.20
N ALA A 340 -1.46 6.13 13.04
CA ALA A 340 -0.66 4.91 13.12
C ALA A 340 0.44 4.84 12.03
N GLN A 341 0.09 5.18 10.79
CA GLN A 341 1.03 5.20 9.67
C GLN A 341 1.96 6.43 9.73
N GLY A 342 1.43 7.59 10.12
CA GLY A 342 2.20 8.83 10.29
C GLY A 342 3.29 8.69 11.34
N LEU A 343 2.99 8.09 12.50
CA LEU A 343 3.99 7.82 13.54
C LEU A 343 5.08 6.84 13.05
N MET A 344 4.72 5.84 12.24
CA MET A 344 5.70 4.94 11.62
C MET A 344 6.61 5.69 10.64
N LEU A 345 6.04 6.61 9.84
CA LEU A 345 6.82 7.48 8.94
C LEU A 345 7.71 8.47 9.72
N LEU A 346 7.26 8.91 10.89
CA LEU A 346 8.02 9.78 11.81
C LEU A 346 9.09 9.04 12.62
N MET A 347 9.31 7.75 12.37
CA MET A 347 10.29 6.94 13.12
C MET A 347 9.95 6.84 14.61
N SER A 348 8.67 6.60 14.93
CA SER A 348 8.22 6.30 16.28
C SER A 348 7.81 4.83 16.42
N TYR A 349 7.83 4.32 17.65
CA TYR A 349 7.34 2.99 17.98
C TYR A 349 5.90 3.06 18.49
N GLY A 350 4.93 2.64 17.65
CA GLY A 350 3.51 2.57 18.02
C GLY A 350 2.99 1.17 18.31
N GLY A 351 3.87 0.21 18.62
CA GLY A 351 3.52 -1.20 18.84
C GLY A 351 2.81 -1.47 20.17
N THR A 352 2.75 -2.73 20.60
CA THR A 352 2.06 -3.14 21.84
C THR A 352 2.60 -2.37 23.04
N ASN A 353 1.69 -1.72 23.79
CA ASN A 353 1.98 -0.80 24.91
C ASN A 353 2.76 0.48 24.54
N GLY A 354 3.04 0.74 23.26
CA GLY A 354 3.68 1.96 22.75
C GLY A 354 4.89 2.41 23.59
N ASP A 355 4.89 3.68 23.96
CA ASP A 355 5.95 4.29 24.78
C ASP A 355 6.06 3.68 26.18
N ALA A 356 4.96 3.19 26.77
CA ALA A 356 5.00 2.55 28.09
C ALA A 356 5.75 1.20 28.02
N GLY A 357 5.56 0.45 26.94
CA GLY A 357 6.33 -0.77 26.66
C GLY A 357 7.83 -0.45 26.54
N VAL A 358 8.18 0.56 25.72
CA VAL A 358 9.58 0.99 25.55
C VAL A 358 10.19 1.44 26.88
N SER A 359 9.46 2.25 27.65
CA SER A 359 9.90 2.76 28.96
C SER A 359 10.15 1.61 29.95
N SER A 360 9.27 0.61 29.98
CA SER A 360 9.46 -0.58 30.83
C SER A 360 10.73 -1.36 30.47
N VAL A 361 11.03 -1.50 29.17
CA VAL A 361 12.25 -2.18 28.72
C VAL A 361 13.50 -1.37 29.04
N ILE A 362 13.45 -0.04 28.88
CA ILE A 362 14.55 0.84 29.28
C ILE A 362 14.82 0.71 30.79
N GLN A 363 13.77 0.66 31.62
CA GLN A 363 13.89 0.49 33.06
C GLN A 363 14.49 -0.89 33.42
N ASP A 364 14.04 -1.95 32.77
CA ASP A 364 14.58 -3.31 32.96
C ASP A 364 16.08 -3.36 32.58
N ILE A 365 16.49 -2.68 31.50
CA ILE A 365 17.91 -2.57 31.10
C ILE A 365 18.70 -1.77 32.15
N GLN A 366 18.17 -0.66 32.66
CA GLN A 366 18.83 0.14 33.70
C GLN A 366 19.03 -0.64 35.01
N SER A 367 18.20 -1.65 35.29
CA SER A 367 18.30 -2.46 36.50
C SER A 367 19.48 -3.45 36.50
N GLU A 368 20.15 -3.66 35.36
CA GLU A 368 21.28 -4.58 35.29
C GLU A 368 22.52 -4.03 36.01
N SER A 369 23.10 -4.85 36.90
CA SER A 369 24.25 -4.46 37.73
C SER A 369 25.47 -3.98 36.93
N ASN A 370 25.65 -4.48 35.70
CA ASN A 370 26.80 -4.16 34.86
C ASN A 370 26.67 -2.81 34.14
N ILE A 371 25.49 -2.20 34.17
CA ILE A 371 25.16 -0.95 33.49
C ILE A 371 25.23 0.20 34.50
N THR A 372 25.94 1.27 34.13
CA THR A 372 26.04 2.49 34.95
C THR A 372 25.00 3.52 34.54
N SER A 373 24.81 3.71 33.24
CA SER A 373 23.80 4.63 32.68
C SER A 373 23.49 4.27 31.24
N ILE A 374 22.30 4.67 30.77
CA ILE A 374 21.94 4.65 29.35
C ILE A 374 22.06 6.09 28.84
N ASP A 375 22.98 6.33 27.91
CA ASP A 375 23.28 7.66 27.40
C ASP A 375 22.29 8.07 26.29
N GLU A 376 21.89 7.10 25.47
CA GLU A 376 20.93 7.30 24.39
C GLU A 376 20.15 6.01 24.15
N ALA A 377 18.84 6.12 23.94
CA ALA A 377 17.99 4.99 23.60
C ALA A 377 16.92 5.44 22.61
N GLN A 378 16.93 4.86 21.42
CA GLN A 378 16.01 5.19 20.34
C GLN A 378 15.35 3.91 19.83
N PHE A 379 14.02 3.91 19.82
CA PHE A 379 13.19 2.79 19.38
C PHE A 379 12.20 3.27 18.33
N TRP A 380 12.15 2.59 17.20
CA TRP A 380 11.22 2.96 16.13
C TRP A 380 10.84 1.78 15.26
N GLN A 381 9.70 1.90 14.58
CA GLN A 381 9.29 0.95 13.56
C GLN A 381 9.59 1.49 12.17
N VAL A 382 10.30 0.70 11.36
CA VAL A 382 10.70 1.10 10.00
C VAL A 382 9.59 0.82 9.00
N HIS A 383 9.03 -0.39 9.06
CA HIS A 383 7.88 -0.87 8.29
C HIS A 383 7.21 -2.00 9.10
N TYR A 384 6.11 -2.57 8.59
CA TYR A 384 5.35 -3.58 9.33
C TYR A 384 6.14 -4.83 9.75
N GLY A 385 7.24 -5.15 9.07
CA GLY A 385 8.09 -6.32 9.34
C GLY A 385 9.35 -6.05 10.15
N LEU A 386 9.73 -4.79 10.38
CA LEU A 386 11.02 -4.44 10.98
C LEU A 386 10.91 -3.29 11.99
N CYS A 387 11.39 -3.55 13.20
CA CYS A 387 11.62 -2.58 14.25
C CYS A 387 13.13 -2.43 14.52
N MET A 388 13.54 -1.24 14.93
CA MET A 388 14.91 -0.90 15.26
C MET A 388 15.00 -0.46 16.71
N ALA A 389 16.08 -0.87 17.37
CA ALA A 389 16.46 -0.35 18.67
C ALA A 389 17.95 0.02 18.64
N ASN A 390 18.26 1.28 18.93
CA ASN A 390 19.63 1.79 18.98
C ASN A 390 19.90 2.31 20.39
N LEU A 391 20.88 1.71 21.05
CA LEU A 391 21.20 2.01 22.44
C LEU A 391 22.69 2.34 22.58
N LYS A 392 22.97 3.42 23.31
CA LYS A 392 24.29 3.79 23.79
C LYS A 392 24.31 3.64 25.30
N ILE A 393 25.13 2.71 25.79
CA ILE A 393 25.11 2.30 27.19
C ILE A 393 26.51 2.46 27.77
N SER A 394 26.58 3.08 28.94
CA SER A 394 27.79 3.20 29.73
C SER A 394 27.88 2.04 30.72
N VAL A 395 28.95 1.25 30.62
CA VAL A 395 29.20 0.04 31.44
C VAL A 395 30.29 0.28 32.49
N GLN A 396 30.28 -0.53 33.54
CA GLN A 396 31.30 -0.46 34.59
C GLN A 396 32.72 -0.69 34.04
N LYS A 397 33.69 0.06 34.59
CA LYS A 397 35.10 -0.03 34.20
C LYS A 397 35.67 -1.41 34.58
N GLY A 398 36.40 -2.04 33.66
CA GLY A 398 36.99 -3.37 33.88
C GLY A 398 36.06 -4.55 33.57
N SER A 399 34.95 -4.32 32.87
CA SER A 399 34.10 -5.42 32.40
C SER A 399 34.79 -6.23 31.30
N ASP A 400 34.88 -7.55 31.49
CA ASP A 400 35.45 -8.47 30.51
C ASP A 400 34.69 -8.46 29.18
N GLU A 401 35.38 -8.67 28.06
CA GLU A 401 34.77 -8.72 26.73
C GLU A 401 33.68 -9.81 26.61
N VAL A 402 33.87 -10.94 27.32
CA VAL A 402 32.88 -12.03 27.42
C VAL A 402 31.64 -11.60 28.21
N ALA A 403 31.80 -10.79 29.26
CA ALA A 403 30.67 -10.25 30.00
C ALA A 403 29.89 -9.23 29.14
N LEU A 404 30.59 -8.40 28.36
CA LEU A 404 29.99 -7.43 27.45
C LEU A 404 29.22 -8.11 26.30
N SER A 405 29.73 -9.21 25.75
CA SER A 405 29.05 -9.97 24.70
C SER A 405 27.79 -10.66 25.23
N ARG A 406 27.85 -11.23 26.44
CA ARG A 406 26.67 -11.77 27.14
C ARG A 406 25.61 -10.69 27.41
N LEU A 407 26.04 -9.51 27.84
CA LEU A 407 25.15 -8.36 28.07
C LEU A 407 24.44 -7.93 26.78
N ARG A 408 25.17 -7.81 25.65
CA ARG A 408 24.56 -7.49 24.35
C ARG A 408 23.49 -8.49 23.95
N ASN A 409 23.78 -9.79 24.08
CA ASN A 409 22.82 -10.84 23.74
C ASN A 409 21.58 -10.78 24.65
N ARG A 410 21.78 -10.59 25.95
CA ARG A 410 20.69 -10.50 26.93
C ARG A 410 19.77 -9.31 26.67
N ILE A 411 20.31 -8.12 26.42
CA ILE A 411 19.51 -6.94 26.07
C ILE A 411 18.76 -7.14 24.75
N THR A 412 19.43 -7.72 23.75
CA THR A 412 18.80 -8.02 22.46
C THR A 412 17.61 -8.97 22.63
N SER A 413 17.78 -10.04 23.40
CA SER A 413 16.69 -10.98 23.72
C SER A 413 15.59 -10.34 24.55
N LEU A 414 15.93 -9.47 25.51
CA LEU A 414 14.94 -8.74 26.31
C LEU A 414 14.04 -7.87 25.43
N ILE A 415 14.63 -7.06 24.54
CA ILE A 415 13.90 -6.21 23.60
C ILE A 415 13.00 -7.07 22.71
N GLN A 416 13.55 -8.14 22.12
CA GLN A 416 12.80 -9.06 21.26
C GLN A 416 11.63 -9.74 21.98
N ASN A 417 11.82 -10.17 23.23
CA ASN A 417 10.79 -10.87 23.99
C ASN A 417 9.70 -9.94 24.53
N ARG A 418 10.05 -8.68 24.86
CA ARG A 418 9.13 -7.73 25.51
C ARG A 418 8.39 -6.84 24.52
N LEU A 419 9.08 -6.38 23.47
CA LEU A 419 8.51 -5.51 22.43
C LEU A 419 8.18 -6.27 21.14
N GLY A 420 8.72 -7.48 20.95
CA GLY A 420 8.28 -8.37 19.89
C GLY A 420 6.97 -9.07 20.24
N GLU A 421 6.28 -9.56 19.22
CA GLU A 421 5.19 -10.52 19.40
C GLU A 421 5.86 -11.84 19.81
N GLY A 422 5.61 -12.29 21.05
CA GLY A 422 6.35 -13.37 21.71
C GLY A 422 6.56 -14.63 20.85
N TYR A 423 7.61 -15.38 21.15
CA TYR A 423 7.96 -16.61 20.42
C TYR A 423 6.76 -17.57 20.34
N GLY A 424 6.27 -17.83 19.12
CA GLY A 424 5.17 -18.79 18.86
C GLY A 424 3.79 -18.21 18.53
N THR A 425 3.56 -16.90 18.61
CA THR A 425 2.26 -16.28 18.24
C THR A 425 2.13 -15.89 16.76
N GLY A 426 3.06 -16.35 15.90
CA GLY A 426 2.99 -16.10 14.45
C GLY A 426 3.32 -14.66 14.03
N GLY A 427 3.79 -13.84 14.97
CA GLY A 427 4.18 -12.47 14.73
C GLY A 427 5.49 -12.34 13.95
N ASN A 428 5.41 -11.83 12.73
CA ASN A 428 6.55 -11.70 11.81
C ASN A 428 7.19 -10.29 11.88
N VAL A 429 7.41 -9.78 13.10
CA VAL A 429 8.08 -8.48 13.33
C VAL A 429 9.50 -8.76 13.81
N ARG A 430 10.47 -8.49 12.95
CA ARG A 430 11.90 -8.62 13.25
C ARG A 430 12.39 -7.38 13.99
N TRP A 431 13.21 -7.59 15.02
CA TRP A 431 13.92 -6.51 15.72
C TRP A 431 15.40 -6.53 15.35
N GLU A 432 15.91 -5.41 14.86
CA GLU A 432 17.34 -5.16 14.69
C GLU A 432 17.82 -4.24 15.82
N VAL A 433 18.73 -4.77 16.64
CA VAL A 433 19.24 -4.09 17.84
C VAL A 433 20.71 -3.74 17.62
N SER A 434 21.04 -2.45 17.75
CA SER A 434 22.40 -1.94 17.72
C SER A 434 22.77 -1.42 19.10
N LEU A 435 23.84 -1.98 19.68
CA LEU A 435 24.33 -1.59 21.00
C LEU A 435 25.76 -1.05 20.92
N GLN A 436 25.92 0.21 21.29
CA GLN A 436 27.21 0.81 21.56
C GLN A 436 27.46 0.77 23.07
N LEU A 437 28.47 0.00 23.49
CA LEU A 437 28.89 -0.10 24.89
C LEU A 437 30.15 0.73 25.09
N ASN A 438 30.10 1.72 25.97
CA ASN A 438 31.25 2.55 26.33
C ASN A 438 31.63 2.27 27.78
N ALA A 439 32.90 2.01 28.05
CA ALA A 439 33.39 2.03 29.42
C ALA A 439 33.50 3.49 29.87
N ARG A 440 32.98 3.84 31.04
CA ARG A 440 33.09 5.20 31.56
C ARG A 440 34.58 5.51 31.86
N GLY A 441 35.20 6.33 31.01
CA GLY A 441 36.58 6.80 31.16
C GLY A 441 37.44 6.67 29.90
N ALA A 442 37.10 7.44 28.86
CA ALA A 442 38.03 7.86 27.81
C ALA A 442 37.61 9.26 27.34
N SER A 443 37.86 10.25 28.20
CA SER A 443 37.98 11.66 27.84
C SER A 443 39.40 12.08 28.12
#